data_AF-N4U5U4-F1
#
_entry.id   AF-N4U5U4-F1
#
_cell.length_a   1.000
_cell.length_b   1.000
_cell.length_c   1.000
_cell.angle_alpha   90.00
_cell.angle_beta   90.00
_cell.angle_gamma   90.00
#
_symmetry.space_group_name_H-M   'P 1'
#
loop_
_entity.id
_entity.type
_entity.pdbx_description
1 polymer ?
#
loop_
_entity_poly.entity_id
_entity_poly.type
_entity_poly.pdbx_seq_one_letter_code
_entity_poly.pdbx_strand_id
1 'polypeptide(L)'
;MPPNPLTGDGLEKIQRLLCLESRAIARYIAAAYSNQGNSLMPDISDVEAVALFEETASMEVCYFSTTAWKYCGDIIVKPILGIPRVDKKTLEDIWNELNGALKVMDGILSSREYLAGANFTLVDIWSMPWVSQLIDLKGADVLFFELPHLRNWWERVSLRPAWKEACALMDKAMEVMRQNTAK
;
A
#
# COMPACT_ATOMS: atom_id res chain seq x y z
N MET A 1 -1.03 -18.21 -25.88
CA MET A 1 -1.10 -17.33 -24.69
C MET A 1 -1.14 -18.23 -23.47
N PRO A 2 -0.33 -17.99 -22.43
CA PRO A 2 -0.55 -18.66 -21.15
C PRO A 2 -1.93 -18.27 -20.59
N PRO A 3 -2.63 -19.18 -19.88
CA PRO A 3 -3.96 -18.93 -19.34
C PRO A 3 -3.95 -17.77 -18.33
N ASN A 4 -5.02 -16.96 -18.34
CA ASN A 4 -5.18 -15.81 -17.45
C ASN A 4 -5.30 -16.30 -15.99
N PRO A 5 -4.42 -15.88 -15.07
CA PRO A 5 -4.41 -16.31 -13.67
C PRO A 5 -5.59 -15.84 -12.86
N LEU A 6 -6.18 -14.72 -13.29
CA LEU A 6 -7.31 -14.09 -12.65
C LEU A 6 -8.63 -14.69 -13.15
N THR A 7 -8.57 -15.81 -13.89
CA THR A 7 -9.71 -16.59 -14.32
C THR A 7 -9.59 -18.03 -13.82
N GLY A 8 -10.71 -18.60 -13.35
CA GLY A 8 -10.88 -20.02 -13.00
C GLY A 8 -9.69 -20.65 -12.28
N ASP A 9 -8.97 -21.51 -12.99
CA ASP A 9 -7.85 -22.33 -12.50
C ASP A 9 -6.74 -21.53 -11.78
N GLY A 10 -6.44 -20.30 -12.19
CA GLY A 10 -5.38 -19.50 -11.56
C GLY A 10 -5.78 -18.95 -10.18
N LEU A 11 -7.04 -18.53 -10.05
CA LEU A 11 -7.63 -18.11 -8.77
C LEU A 11 -7.78 -19.30 -7.84
N GLU A 12 -8.20 -20.47 -8.35
CA GLU A 12 -8.26 -21.70 -7.57
C GLU A 12 -6.88 -22.15 -7.07
N LYS A 13 -5.81 -21.95 -7.85
CA LYS A 13 -4.44 -22.27 -7.45
C LYS A 13 -3.92 -21.33 -6.34
N ILE A 14 -4.24 -20.04 -6.44
CA ILE A 14 -3.94 -19.04 -5.39
C ILE A 14 -4.73 -19.35 -4.11
N GLN A 15 -6.02 -19.68 -4.23
CA GLN A 15 -6.85 -20.10 -3.10
C GLN A 15 -6.38 -21.43 -2.48
N ARG A 16 -5.94 -22.40 -3.30
CA ARG A 16 -5.37 -23.68 -2.84
C ARG A 16 -4.06 -23.52 -2.07
N LEU A 17 -3.28 -22.46 -2.34
CA LEU A 17 -2.05 -22.17 -1.61
C LEU A 17 -2.31 -21.54 -0.23
N LEU A 18 -3.55 -21.19 0.13
CA LEU A 18 -3.92 -20.60 1.43
C LEU A 18 -3.05 -19.37 1.82
N CYS A 19 -2.52 -18.63 0.85
CA CYS A 19 -1.79 -17.40 1.18
C CYS A 19 -2.80 -16.35 1.67
N LEU A 20 -2.81 -16.10 2.98
CA LEU A 20 -3.70 -15.13 3.63
C LEU A 20 -3.09 -13.72 3.74
N GLU A 21 -1.87 -13.53 3.22
CA GLU A 21 -1.11 -12.28 3.38
C GLU A 21 -0.98 -11.54 2.04
N SER A 22 -1.46 -10.29 1.99
CA SER A 22 -1.50 -9.48 0.77
C SER A 22 -0.12 -9.33 0.11
N ARG A 23 0.94 -9.16 0.91
CA ARG A 23 2.33 -9.05 0.43
C ARG A 23 2.85 -10.36 -0.14
N ALA A 24 2.50 -11.49 0.47
CA ALA A 24 2.87 -12.82 -0.03
C ALA A 24 2.16 -13.12 -1.35
N ILE A 25 0.87 -12.81 -1.45
CA ILE A 25 0.08 -12.92 -2.68
C ILE A 25 0.70 -12.03 -3.77
N ALA A 26 1.00 -10.76 -3.45
CA ALA A 26 1.60 -9.83 -4.41
C ALA A 26 2.97 -10.32 -4.92
N ARG A 27 3.82 -10.86 -4.04
CA ARG A 27 5.09 -11.50 -4.41
C ARG A 27 4.88 -12.69 -5.33
N TYR A 28 3.95 -13.57 -4.98
CA TYR A 28 3.61 -14.73 -5.81
C TYR A 28 3.16 -14.29 -7.20
N ILE A 29 2.26 -13.31 -7.30
CA ILE A 29 1.78 -12.78 -8.58
C ILE A 29 2.94 -12.18 -9.38
N ALA A 30 3.78 -11.34 -8.76
CA ALA A 30 4.91 -10.74 -9.44
C ALA A 30 5.92 -11.78 -9.96
N ALA A 31 6.16 -12.85 -9.21
CA ALA A 31 7.05 -13.94 -9.60
C ALA A 31 6.44 -14.86 -10.67
N ALA A 32 5.17 -15.26 -10.50
CA ALA A 32 4.48 -16.16 -11.42
C ALA A 32 4.21 -15.52 -12.79
N TYR A 33 4.09 -14.19 -12.82
CA TYR A 33 3.78 -13.40 -14.03
C TYR A 33 4.87 -12.40 -14.39
N SER A 34 6.12 -12.66 -14.00
CA SER A 34 7.27 -11.80 -14.31
C SER A 34 7.47 -11.53 -15.80
N ASN A 35 7.03 -12.46 -16.67
CA ASN A 35 7.06 -12.32 -18.12
C ASN A 35 5.83 -11.60 -18.72
N GLN A 36 4.93 -11.07 -17.88
CA GLN A 36 3.71 -10.38 -18.31
C GLN A 36 3.61 -8.99 -17.67
N GLY A 37 3.89 -7.95 -18.46
CA GLY A 37 3.81 -6.56 -18.01
C GLY A 37 5.12 -6.04 -17.40
N ASN A 38 5.01 -5.14 -16.42
CA ASN A 38 6.16 -4.51 -15.78
C ASN A 38 6.74 -5.43 -14.69
N SER A 39 8.06 -5.52 -14.59
CA SER A 39 8.69 -6.16 -13.43
C SER A 39 8.44 -5.32 -12.18
N LEU A 40 7.91 -5.95 -11.12
CA LEU A 40 7.62 -5.30 -9.83
C LEU A 40 8.57 -5.76 -8.72
N MET A 41 9.52 -6.63 -9.06
CA MET A 41 10.57 -7.16 -8.18
C MET A 41 11.93 -6.94 -8.85
N PRO A 42 13.00 -6.70 -8.10
CA PRO A 42 14.34 -6.67 -8.64
C PRO A 42 14.75 -8.05 -9.19
N ASP A 43 15.68 -8.06 -10.14
CA ASP A 43 16.36 -9.29 -10.54
C ASP A 43 17.20 -9.79 -9.36
N ILE A 44 17.08 -11.07 -9.01
CA ILE A 44 17.80 -11.64 -7.86
C ILE A 44 19.33 -11.65 -8.06
N SER A 45 19.80 -11.53 -9.30
CA SER A 45 21.22 -11.35 -9.62
C SER A 45 21.73 -9.94 -9.34
N ASP A 46 20.84 -8.94 -9.27
CA ASP A 46 21.17 -7.58 -8.87
C ASP A 46 21.02 -7.43 -7.35
N VAL A 47 22.11 -7.76 -6.65
CA VAL A 47 22.14 -7.78 -5.18
C VAL A 47 21.90 -6.40 -4.56
N GLU A 48 22.25 -5.31 -5.24
CA GLU A 48 22.02 -3.95 -4.76
C GLU A 48 20.53 -3.60 -4.85
N ALA A 49 19.89 -3.86 -5.99
CA ALA A 49 18.45 -3.63 -6.14
C ALA A 49 17.63 -4.51 -5.18
N VAL A 50 18.06 -5.75 -4.95
CA VAL A 50 17.46 -6.63 -3.92
C VAL A 50 17.60 -6.03 -2.52
N ALA A 51 18.78 -5.52 -2.17
CA ALA A 51 19.01 -4.91 -0.86
C ALA A 51 18.12 -3.68 -0.62
N LEU A 52 18.00 -2.79 -1.61
CA LEU A 52 17.13 -1.60 -1.53
C LEU A 52 15.65 -1.98 -1.43
N PHE A 53 15.24 -3.02 -2.17
CA PHE A 53 13.88 -3.53 -2.13
C PHE A 53 13.53 -4.14 -0.78
N GLU A 54 14.39 -5.00 -0.22
CA GLU A 54 14.12 -5.65 1.07
C GLU A 54 14.25 -4.67 2.25
N GLU A 55 15.18 -3.70 2.19
CA GLU A 55 15.25 -2.59 3.15
C GLU A 55 13.91 -1.85 3.23
N THR A 56 13.41 -1.41 2.08
CA THR A 56 12.19 -0.60 2.02
C THR A 56 10.92 -1.43 2.25
N ALA A 57 10.90 -2.70 1.85
CA ALA A 57 9.83 -3.64 2.18
C ALA A 57 9.74 -3.88 3.69
N SER A 58 10.87 -4.08 4.37
CA SER A 58 10.92 -4.25 5.82
C SER A 58 10.46 -2.98 6.53
N MET A 59 10.92 -1.81 6.07
CA MET A 59 10.49 -0.53 6.63
C MET A 59 8.98 -0.31 6.47
N GLU A 60 8.44 -0.62 5.28
CA GLU A 60 7.03 -0.46 4.95
C GLU A 60 6.13 -1.32 5.84
N VAL A 61 6.49 -2.58 6.10
CA VAL A 61 5.68 -3.46 6.95
C VAL A 61 5.85 -3.16 8.44
N CYS A 62 7.07 -2.91 8.90
CA CYS A 62 7.38 -2.77 10.33
C CYS A 62 7.00 -1.41 10.91
N TYR A 63 7.10 -0.33 10.13
CA TYR A 63 6.94 1.04 10.64
C TYR A 63 5.79 1.80 9.98
N PHE A 64 5.66 1.72 8.65
CA PHE A 64 4.64 2.51 7.97
C PHE A 64 3.25 1.89 8.06
N SER A 65 3.02 0.75 7.41
CA SER A 65 1.70 0.14 7.29
C SER A 65 1.12 -0.32 8.63
N THR A 66 1.95 -0.85 9.53
CA THR A 66 1.50 -1.25 10.88
C THR A 66 0.95 -0.06 11.66
N THR A 67 1.61 1.10 11.59
CA THR A 67 1.18 2.30 12.32
C THR A 67 0.07 3.05 11.59
N ALA A 68 0.06 3.01 10.25
CA ALA A 68 -1.08 3.46 9.44
C ALA A 68 -2.35 2.66 9.78
N TRP A 69 -2.26 1.33 9.94
CA TRP A 69 -3.39 0.51 10.36
C TRP A 69 -3.88 0.87 11.76
N LYS A 70 -2.99 1.10 12.73
CA LYS A 70 -3.39 1.56 14.07
C LYS A 70 -4.18 2.87 13.99
N TYR A 71 -3.72 3.82 13.18
CA TYR A 71 -4.34 5.13 13.00
C TYR A 71 -5.69 5.06 12.28
N CYS A 72 -5.70 4.50 11.06
CA CYS A 72 -6.89 4.35 10.24
C CYS A 72 -7.91 3.42 10.88
N GLY A 73 -7.47 2.32 11.50
CA GLY A 73 -8.32 1.37 12.19
C GLY A 73 -9.05 1.99 13.40
N ASP A 74 -8.38 2.88 14.15
CA ASP A 74 -9.04 3.61 15.24
C ASP A 74 -10.11 4.58 14.72
N ILE A 75 -9.85 5.27 13.61
CA ILE A 75 -10.77 6.30 13.08
C ILE A 75 -11.92 5.70 12.28
N ILE A 76 -11.67 4.62 11.53
CA ILE A 76 -12.61 4.05 10.57
C ILE A 76 -13.23 2.77 11.10
N VAL A 77 -12.40 1.78 11.47
CA VAL A 77 -12.87 0.42 11.75
C VAL A 77 -13.56 0.32 13.12
N LYS A 78 -12.96 0.90 14.17
CA LYS A 78 -13.53 0.82 15.53
C LYS A 78 -14.95 1.39 15.62
N PRO A 79 -15.26 2.58 15.07
CA PRO A 79 -16.63 3.08 15.04
C PRO A 79 -17.62 2.15 14.33
N ILE A 80 -17.21 1.55 13.21
CA ILE A 80 -18.05 0.59 12.46
C ILE A 80 -18.34 -0.66 13.30
N LEU A 81 -17.36 -1.12 14.10
CA LEU A 81 -17.50 -2.28 14.98
C LEU A 81 -18.12 -1.95 16.35
N GLY A 82 -18.51 -0.70 16.61
CA GLY A 82 -18.99 -0.26 17.92
C GLY A 82 -17.95 -0.29 19.04
N ILE A 83 -16.66 -0.38 18.69
CA ILE A 83 -15.54 -0.36 19.62
C ILE A 83 -15.18 1.11 19.93
N PRO A 84 -15.00 1.50 21.21
CA PRO A 84 -14.56 2.84 21.55
C PRO A 84 -13.19 3.19 20.95
N ARG A 85 -13.07 4.43 20.49
CA ARG A 85 -11.79 5.00 20.03
C ARG A 85 -10.83 5.22 21.19
N VAL A 86 -9.54 5.25 20.90
CA VAL A 86 -8.55 5.71 21.88
C VAL A 86 -8.76 7.19 22.21
N ASP A 87 -8.23 7.62 23.35
CA ASP A 87 -8.23 9.03 23.71
C ASP A 87 -7.37 9.87 22.74
N LYS A 88 -7.61 11.18 22.76
CA LYS A 88 -6.96 12.11 21.83
C LYS A 88 -5.43 12.07 21.92
N LYS A 89 -4.85 11.93 23.12
CA LYS A 89 -3.40 11.92 23.30
C LYS A 89 -2.80 10.65 22.71
N THR A 90 -3.40 9.48 22.97
CA THR A 90 -2.96 8.22 22.36
C THR A 90 -3.02 8.27 20.83
N LEU A 91 -4.07 8.89 20.27
CA LEU A 91 -4.18 9.07 18.82
C LEU A 91 -3.10 10.00 18.25
N GLU A 92 -2.76 11.07 18.97
CA GLU A 92 -1.67 11.98 18.63
C GLU A 92 -0.31 11.28 18.67
N ASP A 93 -0.07 10.40 19.65
CA ASP A 93 1.15 9.61 19.76
C ASP A 93 1.30 8.63 18.57
N ILE A 94 0.22 7.93 18.20
CA ILE A 94 0.18 7.07 17.01
C ILE A 94 0.46 7.89 15.74
N TRP A 95 -0.12 9.09 15.64
CA TRP A 95 0.13 9.98 14.51
C TRP A 95 1.59 10.44 14.46
N ASN A 96 2.21 10.77 15.58
CA ASN A 96 3.61 11.18 15.63
C ASN A 96 4.56 10.06 15.18
N GLU A 97 4.27 8.81 15.59
CA GLU A 97 5.00 7.63 15.12
C GLU A 97 4.84 7.46 13.60
N LEU A 98 3.61 7.55 13.09
CA LEU A 98 3.31 7.46 11.66
C LEU A 98 3.99 8.57 10.85
N ASN A 99 3.97 9.79 11.36
CA ASN A 99 4.63 10.93 10.74
C ASN A 99 6.16 10.75 10.70
N GLY A 100 6.74 10.08 11.69
CA GLY A 100 8.13 9.64 11.67
C GLY A 100 8.42 8.71 10.49
N ALA A 101 7.57 7.70 10.27
CA ALA A 101 7.71 6.79 9.12
C ALA A 101 7.56 7.52 7.77
N LEU A 102 6.60 8.45 7.67
CA LEU A 102 6.41 9.28 6.48
C LEU A 102 7.65 10.16 6.18
N LYS A 103 8.28 10.73 7.21
CA LYS A 103 9.54 11.48 7.08
C LYS A 103 10.70 10.61 6.58
N VAL A 104 10.79 9.36 7.04
CA VAL A 104 11.78 8.40 6.53
C VAL A 104 11.52 8.11 5.05
N MET A 105 10.27 7.88 4.65
CA MET A 105 9.91 7.68 3.25
C MET A 105 10.27 8.89 2.38
N ASP A 106 9.96 10.11 2.84
CA ASP A 106 10.35 11.34 2.13
C ASP A 106 11.87 11.46 1.99
N GLY A 107 12.62 11.16 3.06
CA GLY A 107 14.08 11.12 3.02
C GLY A 107 14.63 10.10 2.01
N ILE A 108 14.05 8.91 1.92
CA ILE A 108 14.39 7.91 0.89
C ILE A 108 14.13 8.49 -0.50
N LEU A 109 12.96 9.08 -0.71
CA LEU A 109 12.53 9.65 -2.00
C LEU A 109 13.27 10.94 -2.39
N SER A 110 14.02 11.55 -1.47
CA SER A 110 14.91 12.68 -1.80
C SER A 110 16.09 12.28 -2.69
N SER A 111 16.44 10.99 -2.69
CA SER A 111 17.57 10.44 -3.47
C SER A 111 17.17 9.32 -4.43
N ARG A 112 15.96 8.79 -4.31
CA ARG A 112 15.43 7.69 -5.12
C ARG A 112 14.15 8.13 -5.83
N GLU A 113 13.96 7.69 -7.07
CA GLU A 113 12.73 8.02 -7.80
C GLU A 113 11.51 7.31 -7.17
N TYR A 114 11.66 6.06 -6.78
CA TYR A 114 10.68 5.23 -6.09
C TYR A 114 11.28 4.67 -4.80
N LEU A 115 10.46 4.05 -3.94
CA LEU A 115 10.92 3.64 -2.60
C LEU A 115 12.12 2.66 -2.66
N ALA A 116 12.09 1.72 -3.61
CA ALA A 116 13.14 0.72 -3.81
C ALA A 116 14.26 1.14 -4.78
N GLY A 117 14.31 2.40 -5.25
CA GLY A 117 15.33 2.88 -6.18
C GLY A 117 14.76 3.56 -7.42
N ALA A 118 15.31 3.26 -8.60
CA ALA A 118 14.92 3.93 -9.84
C ALA A 118 13.61 3.40 -10.47
N ASN A 119 13.15 2.22 -10.05
CA ASN A 119 12.00 1.56 -10.66
C ASN A 119 10.82 1.45 -9.69
N PHE A 120 9.60 1.51 -10.22
CA PHE A 120 8.38 1.23 -9.47
C PHE A 120 8.28 -0.26 -9.12
N THR A 121 8.10 -0.58 -7.84
CA THR A 121 8.10 -1.97 -7.34
C THR A 121 6.87 -2.27 -6.49
N LEU A 122 6.78 -3.50 -5.98
CA LEU A 122 5.75 -3.88 -5.02
C LEU A 122 5.73 -3.00 -3.74
N VAL A 123 6.88 -2.47 -3.29
CA VAL A 123 6.92 -1.63 -2.07
C VAL A 123 6.12 -0.35 -2.24
N ASP A 124 6.18 0.26 -3.43
CA ASP A 124 5.34 1.40 -3.79
C ASP A 124 3.86 1.00 -3.77
N ILE A 125 3.52 -0.15 -4.38
CA ILE A 125 2.14 -0.66 -4.43
C ILE A 125 1.56 -0.87 -3.03
N TRP A 126 2.30 -1.45 -2.09
CA TRP A 126 1.76 -1.68 -0.74
C TRP A 126 1.60 -0.39 0.06
N SER A 127 2.42 0.61 -0.23
CA SER A 127 2.38 1.91 0.44
C SER A 127 1.20 2.77 -0.04
N MET A 128 0.82 2.64 -1.32
CA MET A 128 -0.21 3.47 -1.96
C MET A 128 -1.59 3.43 -1.27
N PRO A 129 -2.17 2.27 -0.89
CA PRO A 129 -3.43 2.21 -0.15
C PRO A 129 -3.43 3.01 1.14
N TRP A 130 -2.33 2.92 1.91
CA TRP A 130 -2.21 3.65 3.17
C TRP A 130 -2.09 5.15 2.94
N VAL A 131 -1.26 5.58 1.99
CA VAL A 131 -1.13 7.01 1.65
C VAL A 131 -2.47 7.57 1.17
N SER A 132 -3.18 6.86 0.29
CA SER A 132 -4.53 7.25 -0.16
C SER A 132 -5.50 7.45 1.02
N GLN A 133 -5.55 6.48 1.92
CA GLN A 133 -6.46 6.55 3.07
C GLN A 133 -6.09 7.67 4.04
N LEU A 134 -4.79 7.94 4.22
CA LEU A 134 -4.34 9.06 5.05
C LEU A 134 -4.69 10.41 4.41
N ILE A 135 -4.64 10.52 3.08
CA ILE A 135 -5.13 11.70 2.36
C ILE A 135 -6.62 11.90 2.61
N ASP A 136 -7.43 10.84 2.52
CA ASP A 136 -8.87 10.92 2.77
C ASP A 136 -9.19 11.39 4.20
N LEU A 137 -8.36 10.98 5.17
CA LEU A 137 -8.56 11.33 6.58
C LEU A 137 -8.03 12.72 6.99
N LYS A 138 -6.95 13.19 6.36
CA LYS A 138 -6.23 14.42 6.78
C LYS A 138 -6.31 15.56 5.78
N GLY A 139 -6.57 15.25 4.51
CA GLY A 139 -6.34 16.13 3.38
C GLY A 139 -4.88 16.07 2.92
N ALA A 140 -4.67 16.18 1.60
CA ALA A 140 -3.35 16.07 0.99
C ALA A 140 -2.36 17.14 1.47
N ASP A 141 -2.81 18.40 1.61
CA ASP A 141 -1.93 19.49 2.05
C ASP A 141 -1.41 19.29 3.48
N VAL A 142 -2.23 18.72 4.36
CA VAL A 142 -1.84 18.42 5.74
C VAL A 142 -0.91 17.21 5.77
N LEU A 143 -1.23 16.16 5.01
CA LEU A 143 -0.42 14.94 4.98
C LEU A 143 0.99 15.23 4.46
N PHE A 144 1.12 16.05 3.41
CA PHE A 144 2.39 16.31 2.74
C PHE A 144 3.11 17.56 3.23
N PHE A 145 2.65 18.18 4.32
CA PHE A 145 3.36 19.31 4.92
C PHE A 145 4.78 18.89 5.32
N GLU A 146 5.79 19.59 4.78
CA GLU A 146 7.23 19.24 4.90
C GLU A 146 7.66 17.90 4.27
N LEU A 147 6.82 17.27 3.43
CA LEU A 147 7.13 16.00 2.75
C LEU A 147 7.04 16.15 1.22
N PRO A 148 7.87 17.01 0.59
CA PRO A 148 7.74 17.33 -0.83
C PRO A 148 8.11 16.15 -1.75
N HIS A 149 9.04 15.29 -1.37
CA HIS A 149 9.45 14.15 -2.18
C HIS A 149 8.39 13.06 -2.16
N LEU A 150 7.78 12.82 -0.99
CA LEU A 150 6.64 11.94 -0.85
C LEU A 150 5.43 12.45 -1.62
N ARG A 151 5.18 13.77 -1.63
CA ARG A 151 4.15 14.38 -2.47
C ARG A 151 4.39 14.09 -3.95
N ASN A 152 5.59 14.37 -4.43
CA ASN A 152 5.96 14.15 -5.83
C ASN A 152 5.86 12.67 -6.23
N TRP A 153 6.27 11.76 -5.34
CA TRP A 153 6.07 10.33 -5.52
C TRP A 153 4.58 10.00 -5.63
N TRP A 154 3.74 10.50 -4.72
CA TRP A 154 2.29 10.23 -4.74
C TRP A 154 1.63 10.74 -6.03
N GLU A 155 1.94 11.96 -6.44
CA GLU A 155 1.44 12.56 -7.69
C GLU A 155 1.85 11.73 -8.92
N ARG A 156 3.02 11.07 -8.88
CA ARG A 156 3.46 10.17 -9.94
C ARG A 156 2.74 8.81 -9.89
N VAL A 157 2.75 8.14 -8.74
CA VAL A 157 2.24 6.76 -8.63
C VAL A 157 0.72 6.68 -8.70
N SER A 158 0.01 7.68 -8.18
CA SER A 158 -1.46 7.73 -8.21
C SER A 158 -2.04 7.96 -9.61
N LEU A 159 -1.24 8.47 -10.55
CA LEU A 159 -1.68 8.66 -11.94
C LEU A 159 -1.69 7.36 -12.76
N ARG A 160 -1.08 6.27 -12.25
CA ARG A 160 -0.96 5.00 -12.96
C ARG A 160 -2.35 4.40 -13.26
N PRO A 161 -2.59 3.91 -14.50
CA PRO A 161 -3.89 3.35 -14.88
C PRO A 161 -4.37 2.22 -13.95
N ALA A 162 -3.47 1.30 -13.58
CA ALA A 162 -3.79 0.18 -12.69
C ALA A 162 -4.24 0.65 -11.29
N TRP A 163 -3.68 1.75 -10.78
CA TRP A 163 -4.11 2.32 -9.49
C TRP A 163 -5.52 2.90 -9.59
N LYS A 164 -5.78 3.70 -10.63
CA LYS A 164 -7.11 4.28 -10.87
C LYS A 164 -8.18 3.20 -11.05
N GLU A 165 -7.84 2.11 -11.73
CA GLU A 165 -8.73 0.95 -11.86
C GLU A 165 -8.99 0.28 -10.50
N ALA A 166 -7.95 0.08 -9.68
CA ALA A 166 -8.11 -0.47 -8.33
C ALA A 166 -9.01 0.41 -7.45
N CYS A 167 -8.85 1.73 -7.49
CA CYS A 167 -9.74 2.68 -6.79
C CYS A 167 -11.19 2.54 -7.27
N ALA A 168 -11.42 2.50 -8.59
CA ALA A 168 -12.77 2.35 -9.14
C ALA A 168 -13.43 1.02 -8.76
N LEU A 169 -12.65 -0.06 -8.64
CA LEU A 169 -13.14 -1.35 -8.14
C LEU A 169 -13.50 -1.28 -6.65
N MET A 170 -12.68 -0.59 -5.84
CA MET A 170 -12.96 -0.36 -4.43
C MET A 170 -14.24 0.46 -4.24
N ASP A 171 -14.42 1.55 -5.00
CA ASP A 171 -15.62 2.39 -4.93
C ASP A 171 -16.89 1.58 -5.21
N LYS A 172 -16.85 0.73 -6.24
CA LYS A 172 -17.96 -0.19 -6.55
C LYS A 172 -18.22 -1.17 -5.42
N ALA A 173 -17.18 -1.75 -4.83
CA ALA A 173 -17.32 -2.69 -3.71
C ALA A 173 -17.93 -2.01 -2.47
N MET A 174 -17.47 -0.80 -2.14
CA MET A 174 -18.00 0.01 -1.04
C MET A 174 -19.46 0.38 -1.25
N GLU A 175 -19.85 0.73 -2.47
CA GLU A 175 -21.25 1.03 -2.80
C GLU A 175 -22.16 -0.20 -2.59
N VAL A 176 -21.74 -1.37 -3.06
CA VAL A 176 -22.46 -2.63 -2.82
C VAL A 176 -22.58 -2.93 -1.32
N MET A 177 -21.52 -2.72 -0.54
CA MET A 177 -21.57 -2.92 0.90
C MET A 177 -22.56 -1.98 1.59
N ARG A 178 -22.57 -0.68 1.26
CA ARG A 178 -23.53 0.28 1.83
C ARG A 178 -24.98 -0.10 1.53
N GLN A 179 -25.27 -0.52 0.31
CA GLN A 179 -26.61 -0.96 -0.10
C GLN A 179 -27.09 -2.19 0.67
N ASN A 180 -26.16 -3.08 1.06
CA ASN A 180 -26.48 -4.27 1.85
C ASN A 180 -26.70 -3.96 3.33
N THR A 181 -25.97 -3.01 3.91
CA THR A 181 -26.14 -2.60 5.32
C THR A 181 -27.38 -1.73 5.55
N ALA A 182 -27.94 -1.13 4.50
CA ALA A 182 -29.17 -0.34 4.55
C ALA A 182 -30.47 -1.17 4.45
N LYS A 183 -30.37 -2.50 4.31
CA LYS A 183 -31.49 -3.46 4.33
C LYS A 183 -31.54 -4.17 5.68
#